data_AF-A0A2D5C897-F1
#
_entry.id   AF-A0A2D5C897-F1
#
_cell.length_a   1.000
_cell.length_b   1.000
_cell.length_c   1.000
_cell.angle_alpha   90.00
_cell.angle_beta   90.00
_cell.angle_gamma   90.00
#
_symmetry.space_group_name_H-M   'P 1'
#
loop_
_entity.id
_entity.type
_entity.pdbx_description
1 polymer ?
#
loop_
_entity_poly.entity_id
_entity_poly.type
_entity_poly.pdbx_seq_one_letter_code
_entity_poly.pdbx_strand_id
1 'polypeptide(L)' 'MEYLIAFTIGLFIFRFLRNSIFSLASIPPEIDTDDVIEISQSFLCNKCGTQLTVNRQSVVANEPPKHCKDEMQVID' A
#
# COMPACT_ATOMS: atom_id res chain seq x y z
N MET A 1 -30.27 28.81 -17.76
CA MET A 1 -29.90 28.53 -16.36
C MET A 1 -29.44 27.10 -16.15
N GLU A 2 -30.11 26.11 -16.74
CA GLU A 2 -29.78 24.69 -16.54
C GLU A 2 -28.34 24.34 -16.90
N TYR A 3 -27.83 24.87 -18.02
CA TYR A 3 -26.43 24.64 -18.43
C TYR A 3 -25.40 25.23 -17.45
N LEU A 4 -25.70 26.37 -16.83
CA LEU A 4 -24.83 26.97 -15.82
C LEU A 4 -24.83 26.12 -14.54
N ILE A 5 -25.99 25.61 -14.14
CA ILE A 5 -26.12 24.71 -12.98
C ILE A 5 -25.40 23.39 -13.24
N ALA A 6 -25.56 22.81 -14.44
CA ALA A 6 -24.85 21.60 -14.83
C ALA A 6 -23.32 21.80 -14.81
N PHE A 7 -22.85 22.94 -15.33
CA PHE A 7 -21.43 23.27 -15.33
C PHE A 7 -20.86 23.43 -13.91
N THR A 8 -21.56 24.13 -13.02
CA THR A 8 -21.09 24.33 -11.64
C THR A 8 -21.08 23.04 -10.84
N ILE A 9 -22.10 22.19 -10.99
CA ILE A 9 -22.13 20.86 -10.36
C ILE A 9 -20.99 19.99 -10.89
N GLY A 10 -20.77 19.95 -12.20
CA GLY A 10 -19.68 19.20 -12.80
C GLY A 10 -18.31 19.65 -12.28
N LEU A 11 -18.09 20.96 -12.20
CA LEU A 11 -16.85 21.53 -11.66
C LEU A 11 -16.67 21.19 -10.18
N PHE A 12 -17.74 21.20 -9.39
CA PHE A 12 -17.70 20.83 -7.99
C PHE A 12 -17.33 19.35 -7.79
N ILE A 13 -17.99 18.45 -8.51
CA ILE A 13 -17.72 17.01 -8.48
C ILE A 13 -16.27 16.73 -8.87
N PHE A 14 -15.80 17.34 -9.98
CA PHE A 14 -14.43 17.15 -10.44
C PHE A 14 -13.40 17.58 -9.40
N ARG A 15 -13.59 18.75 -8.77
CA ARG A 15 -12.69 19.23 -7.73
C ARG A 15 -12.70 18.33 -6.50
N PHE A 16 -13.88 17.88 -6.07
CA PHE A 16 -14.02 16.98 -4.95
C PHE A 16 -13.26 15.67 -5.20
N LEU A 17 -13.54 15.00 -6.33
CA LEU A 17 -12.88 13.74 -6.69
C LEU A 17 -11.36 13.88 -6.81
N ARG A 18 -10.89 14.94 -7.48
CA ARG A 18 -9.45 15.21 -7.63
C ARG A 18 -8.77 15.35 -6.27
N ASN A 19 -9.39 16.08 -5.34
CA ASN A 19 -8.84 16.27 -4.01
C ASN A 19 -8.88 14.98 -3.18
N SER A 20 -9.95 14.18 -3.28
CA SER A 20 -10.02 12.89 -2.61
C SER A 20 -8.91 11.95 -3.07
N ILE A 21 -8.70 11.83 -4.39
CA ILE A 21 -7.61 11.01 -4.95
C ILE A 21 -6.25 11.51 -4.46
N PHE A 22 -6.01 12.82 -4.50
CA PHE A 22 -4.73 13.38 -4.06
C PHE A 22 -4.47 13.15 -2.57
N SER A 23 -5.52 13.18 -1.74
CA SER A 23 -5.40 12.87 -0.30
C SER A 23 -5.11 11.38 -0.03
N LEU A 24 -5.59 10.48 -0.87
CA LEU A 24 -5.37 9.03 -0.75
C LEU A 24 -4.02 8.61 -1.34
N ALA A 25 -3.54 9.34 -2.35
CA ALA A 25 -2.23 9.15 -2.95
C ALA A 25 -1.13 9.79 -2.11
N SER A 26 -1.07 9.46 -0.81
CA SER A 26 0.05 9.84 0.03
C SER A 26 1.30 9.14 -0.50
N ILE A 27 2.30 9.92 -0.89
CA ILE A 27 3.63 9.39 -1.18
C ILE A 27 4.11 8.71 0.10
N PRO A 28 4.44 7.41 0.08
CA PRO A 28 4.98 6.75 1.26
C PRO A 28 6.23 7.52 1.72
N PRO A 29 6.49 7.61 3.04
CA PRO A 29 7.68 8.27 3.53
C PRO A 29 8.92 7.67 2.88
N GLU A 30 9.89 8.50 2.58
CA GLU A 30 11.17 8.06 2.04
C GLU A 30 11.81 7.09 3.05
N ILE A 31 12.15 5.89 2.59
CA ILE A 31 12.79 4.86 3.42
C ILE A 31 14.29 5.19 3.43
N ASP A 32 14.85 5.39 4.62
CA ASP A 32 16.30 5.52 4.77
C ASP A 32 16.97 4.22 4.32
N THR A 33 17.92 4.33 3.38
CA THR A 33 18.64 3.17 2.85
C THR A 33 19.53 2.50 3.90
N ASP A 34 19.92 3.23 4.94
CA ASP A 34 20.68 2.69 6.07
C ASP A 34 19.81 1.79 6.98
N ASP A 35 18.48 1.95 6.93
CA ASP A 35 17.50 1.19 7.70
C ASP A 35 16.99 -0.07 6.98
N VAL A 36 17.60 -0.46 5.85
CA VAL A 36 17.22 -1.65 5.08
C VAL A 36 18.34 -2.69 5.11
N ILE A 37 18.05 -3.85 5.67
CA ILE A 37 18.97 -4.99 5.67
C ILE A 37 18.64 -5.99 4.55
N GLU A 38 19.67 -6.57 3.95
CA GLU A 38 19.51 -7.71 3.04
C GLU A 38 19.28 -8.97 3.86
N ILE A 39 18.16 -9.64 3.58
CA ILE A 39 17.75 -10.89 4.21
C ILE A 39 17.42 -11.91 3.12
N SER A 40 17.15 -13.16 3.49
CA SER A 40 16.60 -14.16 2.57
C SER A 40 15.58 -15.01 3.32
N GLN A 41 14.54 -14.37 3.84
CA GLN A 41 13.54 -15.03 4.67
C GLN A 41 12.36 -15.48 3.81
N SER A 42 11.98 -16.75 3.96
CA SER A 42 10.85 -17.32 3.25
C SER A 42 9.61 -17.34 4.14
N PHE A 43 8.45 -17.11 3.53
CA PHE A 43 7.15 -17.05 4.19
C PHE A 43 6.16 -17.95 3.46
N LEU A 44 5.31 -18.65 4.20
CA LEU A 44 4.25 -19.50 3.70
C LEU A 44 2.88 -19.01 4.19
N CYS A 45 1.92 -18.91 3.28
CA CYS A 45 0.52 -18.69 3.66
C CYS A 45 -0.15 -20.03 4.01
N ASN A 46 -0.59 -20.16 5.26
CA ASN A 46 -1.28 -21.36 5.76
C ASN A 46 -2.64 -21.64 5.10
N LYS A 47 -3.27 -20.62 4.49
CA LYS A 47 -4.60 -20.76 3.87
C LYS A 47 -4.54 -21.29 2.44
N CYS A 48 -3.61 -20.80 1.62
CA CYS A 48 -3.56 -21.10 0.19
C CYS A 48 -2.24 -21.73 -0.27
N GLY A 49 -1.24 -21.83 0.59
CA GLY A 49 0.06 -22.41 0.27
C GLY A 49 1.00 -21.49 -0.53
N THR A 50 0.63 -20.23 -0.76
CA THR A 50 1.50 -19.26 -1.44
C THR A 50 2.79 -19.06 -0.65
N GLN A 51 3.93 -19.18 -1.33
CA GLN A 51 5.26 -18.92 -0.79
C GLN A 51 5.78 -17.57 -1.28
N LEU A 52 6.42 -16.81 -0.40
CA LEU A 52 7.05 -15.53 -0.69
C LEU A 52 8.44 -15.50 -0.04
N THR A 53 9.48 -15.16 -0.81
CA THR A 53 10.81 -14.92 -0.26
C THR A 53 11.10 -13.42 -0.27
N VAL A 54 11.40 -12.86 0.90
CA VAL A 54 11.73 -11.46 1.09
C VAL A 54 13.24 -11.31 1.15
N ASN A 55 13.78 -10.49 0.26
CA ASN A 55 15.23 -10.26 0.16
C ASN A 55 15.71 -8.99 0.89
N ARG A 56 14.79 -8.09 1.24
CA ARG A 56 15.08 -6.81 1.89
C ARG A 56 14.02 -6.51 2.92
N GLN A 57 14.45 -6.12 4.10
CA GLN A 57 13.55 -5.80 5.21
C GLN A 57 14.00 -4.52 5.91
N SER A 58 13.02 -3.69 6.26
CA SER A 58 13.28 -2.52 7.09
C SER A 58 13.51 -2.94 8.54
N VAL A 59 14.51 -2.34 9.19
CA VAL A 59 14.78 -2.51 10.62
C VAL A 59 13.63 -1.92 11.46
N VAL A 60 12.97 -0.88 10.96
CA VAL A 60 11.88 -0.16 11.65
C VAL A 60 10.52 -0.84 11.46
N ALA A 61 10.26 -1.41 10.27
CA ALA A 61 9.01 -2.10 9.94
C ALA A 61 9.26 -3.57 9.59
N ASN A 62 9.41 -4.42 10.62
CA ASN A 62 9.70 -5.86 10.52
C ASN A 62 8.44 -6.72 10.80
N GLU A 63 7.27 -6.30 10.33
CA GLU A 63 6.08 -7.15 10.43
C GLU A 63 6.07 -8.21 9.30
N PRO A 64 5.64 -9.44 9.59
CA PRO A 64 5.51 -10.47 8.56
C PRO A 64 4.47 -10.05 7.50
N PRO A 65 4.70 -10.40 6.23
CA PRO A 65 3.80 -10.04 5.14
C PRO A 65 2.41 -10.65 5.34
N LYS A 66 1.38 -9.90 4.97
CA LYS A 66 -0.02 -10.33 5.08
C LYS A 66 -0.53 -10.87 3.75
N HIS A 67 -1.07 -12.09 3.75
CA HIS A 67 -1.72 -12.71 2.59
C HIS A 67 -2.99 -13.44 3.04
N CYS A 68 -4.04 -13.44 2.20
CA CYS A 68 -5.36 -13.97 2.58
C CYS A 68 -5.95 -13.34 3.87
N LYS A 69 -5.61 -12.07 4.14
CA LYS A 69 -5.93 -11.29 5.35
C LYS A 69 -5.29 -11.80 6.65
N ASP A 70 -4.36 -12.75 6.57
CA ASP A 70 -3.62 -13.27 7.71
C ASP A 70 -2.13 -13.00 7.55
N GLU A 71 -1.39 -13.04 8.65
CA GLU A 71 0.07 -13.02 8.65
C GLU A 71 0.62 -14.34 8.13
N MET A 72 1.62 -14.27 7.24
CA MET A 72 2.30 -15.45 6.73
C MET A 72 3.28 -16.00 7.77
N GLN A 73 3.42 -17.33 7.82
CA GLN A 73 4.38 -17.98 8.72
C GLN A 73 5.77 -17.99 8.11
N VAL A 74 6.76 -17.69 8.94
CA VAL A 74 8.18 -17.85 8.59
C VAL A 74 8.47 -19.33 8.38
N ILE A 75 9.19 -19.62 7.32
CA ILE A 75 9.76 -20.94 7.04
C ILE A 75 11.27 -20.77 6.86
N ASP A 76 12.04 -21.62 7.54
CA ASP A 76 13.51 -21.64 7.49
C ASP A 76 14.04 -22.10 6.13
#